data_AF-A0A9D8RVD9-F1
#
_entry.id   AF-A0A9D8RVD9-F1
#
_cell.length_a   1.000
_cell.length_b   1.000
_cell.length_c   1.000
_cell.angle_alpha   90.00
_cell.angle_beta   90.00
_cell.angle_gamma   90.00
#
_symmetry.space_group_name_H-M   'P 1'
#
loop_
_entity.id
_entity.type
_entity.pdbx_description
1 polymer ?
#
loop_
_entity_poly.entity_id
_entity_poly.type
_entity_poly.pdbx_seq_one_letter_code
_entity_poly.pdbx_strand_id
1 'polypeptide(L)'
;RLVFIAYMDSAWAPLYERIKNPDRFLIMLAPITRRYDMTLPPEGVTVKPEPFVLNKLKMPTTLEQFFAHLAEWREKFDGKGISFEYHFWRAFYNDITGLRLARLLVDDVRTYKEYGIDGILEDGTQRCFFPTGITLYTYARSMFDMSLSYEDIVEEYFECAFGEAWRKFYDIFLELDEAFDYQFMVRRKSVDERVSTLYNPEHAKSLEKVKEITERLRALIKEHYNADYRVGTVSVRLLEYYAEYCDLLADAYIPKAQGNDALALERFNHLVERMGRHEVAIEKYFDHTLMTNALRVVFVNMVTHNEYMDV
;
A
#
# COMPACT_ATOMS: atom_id res chain seq x y z
N ARG A 1 2.42 -1.75 -28.51
CA ARG A 1 1.31 -2.71 -28.40
C ARG A 1 0.05 -1.94 -28.02
N LEU A 2 -1.14 -2.41 -28.38
CA LEU A 2 -2.43 -1.82 -27.99
C LEU A 2 -2.93 -2.53 -26.73
N VAL A 3 -3.49 -1.78 -25.79
CA VAL A 3 -4.03 -2.36 -24.54
C VAL A 3 -5.56 -2.28 -24.60
N PHE A 4 -6.23 -3.40 -24.38
CA PHE A 4 -7.67 -3.40 -24.11
C PHE A 4 -7.89 -3.83 -22.66
N ILE A 5 -8.80 -3.14 -21.99
CA ILE A 5 -9.09 -3.37 -20.58
C ILE A 5 -10.20 -4.40 -20.44
N ALA A 6 -10.11 -5.28 -19.44
CA ALA A 6 -11.20 -6.14 -18.98
C ALA A 6 -11.92 -5.45 -17.81
N TYR A 7 -12.79 -4.49 -18.15
CA TYR A 7 -13.49 -3.64 -17.16
C TYR A 7 -14.89 -3.25 -17.65
N MET A 8 -15.84 -3.11 -16.72
CA MET A 8 -17.27 -2.94 -17.05
C MET A 8 -17.74 -4.03 -18.02
N ASP A 9 -18.43 -3.68 -19.10
CA ASP A 9 -18.94 -4.64 -20.10
C ASP A 9 -17.85 -5.54 -20.70
N SER A 10 -16.61 -5.05 -20.77
CA SER A 10 -15.45 -5.81 -21.29
C SER A 10 -14.82 -6.75 -20.26
N ALA A 11 -15.32 -6.81 -19.03
CA ALA A 11 -14.92 -7.86 -18.08
C ALA A 11 -15.34 -9.26 -18.57
N TRP A 12 -16.42 -9.35 -19.33
CA TRP A 12 -16.85 -10.59 -19.97
C TRP A 12 -16.10 -10.81 -21.28
N ALA A 13 -15.60 -12.02 -21.46
CA ALA A 13 -14.99 -12.41 -22.71
C ALA A 13 -16.05 -12.49 -23.84
N PRO A 14 -15.68 -12.21 -25.10
CA PRO A 14 -16.61 -12.33 -26.22
C PRO A 14 -17.09 -13.77 -26.38
N LEU A 15 -18.39 -13.93 -26.64
CA LEU A 15 -18.97 -15.26 -26.90
C LEU A 15 -18.43 -15.86 -28.20
N TYR A 16 -18.42 -15.06 -29.27
CA TYR A 16 -18.13 -15.50 -30.64
C TYR A 16 -16.83 -14.91 -31.23
N GLU A 17 -16.59 -13.62 -31.02
CA GLU A 17 -15.49 -12.91 -31.66
C GLU A 17 -14.12 -13.27 -31.06
N ARG A 18 -13.07 -13.13 -31.87
CA ARG A 18 -11.67 -13.30 -31.44
C ARG A 18 -10.82 -12.14 -31.92
N ILE A 19 -9.82 -11.78 -31.13
CA ILE A 19 -8.87 -10.73 -31.48
C ILE A 19 -7.96 -11.22 -32.61
N LYS A 20 -7.93 -10.47 -33.73
CA LYS A 20 -7.02 -10.75 -34.85
C LYS A 20 -5.65 -10.13 -34.59
N ASN A 21 -4.58 -10.86 -34.87
CA ASN A 21 -3.19 -10.46 -34.59
C ASN A 21 -2.95 -10.22 -33.09
N PRO A 22 -3.13 -11.26 -32.24
CA PRO A 22 -3.11 -11.12 -30.78
C PRO A 22 -1.77 -10.60 -30.23
N ASP A 23 -0.67 -10.80 -30.96
CA ASP A 23 0.67 -10.30 -30.65
C ASP A 23 0.76 -8.76 -30.58
N ARG A 24 -0.17 -8.05 -31.25
CA ARG A 24 -0.27 -6.59 -31.21
C ARG A 24 -0.95 -6.07 -29.95
N PHE A 25 -1.64 -6.93 -29.20
CA PHE A 25 -2.49 -6.54 -28.07
C PHE A 25 -1.94 -7.01 -26.73
N LEU A 26 -2.40 -6.35 -25.66
CA LEU A 26 -2.30 -6.76 -24.27
C LEU A 26 -3.69 -6.69 -23.66
N ILE A 27 -4.04 -7.67 -22.83
CA ILE A 27 -5.20 -7.56 -21.94
C ILE A 27 -4.78 -6.85 -20.65
N MET A 28 -5.59 -5.92 -20.17
CA MET A 28 -5.38 -5.27 -18.87
C MET A 28 -6.49 -5.68 -17.90
N LEU A 29 -6.12 -6.38 -16.83
CA LEU A 29 -7.00 -6.62 -15.69
C LEU A 29 -7.02 -5.37 -14.80
N ALA A 30 -8.18 -4.94 -14.32
CA ALA A 30 -8.30 -3.80 -13.41
C ALA A 30 -9.27 -4.16 -12.26
N PRO A 31 -8.79 -4.87 -11.23
CA PRO A 31 -9.63 -5.35 -10.14
C PRO A 31 -9.95 -4.20 -9.17
N ILE A 32 -11.02 -3.43 -9.45
CA ILE A 32 -11.35 -2.21 -8.69
C ILE A 32 -11.67 -2.47 -7.21
N THR A 33 -11.98 -3.72 -6.83
CA THR A 33 -12.19 -4.11 -5.42
C THR A 33 -10.93 -4.68 -4.76
N ARG A 34 -9.75 -4.56 -5.41
CA ARG A 34 -8.46 -4.97 -4.86
C ARG A 34 -8.22 -4.25 -3.53
N ARG A 35 -7.73 -5.04 -2.57
CA ARG A 35 -7.72 -4.63 -1.18
C ARG A 35 -6.39 -4.42 -0.49
N TYR A 36 -5.20 -4.68 -1.02
CA TYR A 36 -3.88 -4.39 -0.38
C TYR A 36 -3.63 -4.74 1.11
N ASP A 37 -4.59 -5.35 1.82
CA ASP A 37 -4.50 -5.93 3.15
C ASP A 37 -4.72 -7.43 3.14
N MET A 38 -4.80 -7.98 1.93
CA MET A 38 -4.99 -9.37 1.60
C MET A 38 -4.07 -9.69 0.42
N THR A 39 -3.55 -10.91 0.35
CA THR A 39 -2.87 -11.42 -0.85
C THR A 39 -3.89 -11.69 -1.95
N LEU A 40 -3.43 -11.77 -3.19
CA LEU A 40 -4.24 -12.31 -4.28
C LEU A 40 -4.61 -13.79 -4.02
N PRO A 41 -5.76 -14.27 -4.51
CA PRO A 41 -6.10 -15.68 -4.46
C PRO A 41 -5.12 -16.49 -5.35
N PRO A 42 -4.77 -17.73 -4.98
CA PRO A 42 -3.95 -18.59 -5.83
C PRO A 42 -4.70 -19.03 -7.09
N GLU A 43 -3.95 -19.41 -8.14
CA GLU A 43 -4.53 -19.94 -9.38
C GLU A 43 -5.48 -21.13 -9.12
N GLY A 44 -6.50 -21.27 -9.97
CA GLY A 44 -7.47 -22.38 -9.87
C GLY A 44 -8.76 -22.02 -9.10
N VAL A 45 -9.05 -20.73 -8.95
CA VAL A 45 -10.34 -20.23 -8.47
C VAL A 45 -11.50 -20.89 -9.24
N THR A 46 -12.44 -21.50 -8.52
CA THR A 46 -13.58 -22.26 -9.08
C THR A 46 -14.87 -21.45 -9.23
N VAL A 47 -14.81 -20.16 -8.91
CA VAL A 47 -15.94 -19.23 -9.07
C VAL A 47 -16.27 -19.12 -10.55
N LYS A 48 -17.57 -19.20 -10.88
CA LYS A 48 -18.05 -18.95 -12.25
C LYS A 48 -18.48 -17.50 -12.38
N PRO A 49 -18.10 -16.80 -13.46
CA PRO A 49 -18.63 -15.48 -13.76
C PRO A 49 -20.15 -15.53 -13.93
N GLU A 50 -20.84 -14.52 -13.40
CA GLU A 50 -22.27 -14.33 -13.68
C GLU A 50 -22.46 -14.02 -15.17
N PRO A 51 -23.54 -14.47 -15.83
CA PRO A 51 -23.77 -14.15 -17.24
C PRO A 51 -23.92 -12.64 -17.48
N PHE A 52 -23.37 -12.15 -18.60
CA PHE A 52 -23.59 -10.77 -19.03
C PHE A 52 -25.06 -10.53 -19.38
N VAL A 53 -25.63 -9.44 -18.85
CA VAL A 53 -26.98 -8.98 -19.18
C VAL A 53 -26.93 -7.48 -19.52
N LEU A 54 -27.23 -7.15 -20.78
CA LEU A 54 -27.24 -5.77 -21.27
C LEU A 54 -28.11 -4.87 -20.39
N ASN A 55 -27.58 -3.70 -20.01
CA ASN A 55 -28.20 -2.73 -19.11
C ASN A 55 -28.49 -3.24 -17.68
N LYS A 56 -27.95 -4.40 -17.29
CA LYS A 56 -28.05 -4.96 -15.93
C LYS A 56 -26.68 -5.47 -15.46
N LEU A 57 -25.64 -4.68 -15.72
CA LEU A 57 -24.26 -4.98 -15.36
C LEU A 57 -24.14 -5.26 -13.86
N LYS A 58 -23.61 -6.42 -13.50
CA LYS A 58 -23.25 -6.79 -12.12
C LYS A 58 -21.75 -6.97 -12.07
N MET A 59 -21.04 -5.93 -11.62
CA MET A 59 -19.59 -5.96 -11.56
C MET A 59 -19.09 -7.03 -10.58
N PRO A 60 -17.94 -7.66 -10.87
CA PRO A 60 -17.23 -8.46 -9.88
C PRO A 60 -16.98 -7.63 -8.62
N THR A 61 -17.28 -8.21 -7.46
CA THR A 61 -17.07 -7.58 -6.15
C THR A 61 -15.93 -8.23 -5.37
N THR A 62 -15.50 -9.44 -5.76
CA THR A 62 -14.36 -10.14 -5.13
C THR A 62 -13.23 -10.40 -6.13
N LEU A 63 -12.01 -10.58 -5.62
CA LEU A 63 -10.85 -10.89 -6.45
C LEU A 63 -11.05 -12.20 -7.22
N GLU A 64 -11.61 -13.23 -6.57
CA GLU A 64 -11.93 -14.51 -7.19
C GLU A 64 -12.84 -14.34 -8.41
N GLN A 65 -13.84 -13.46 -8.33
CA GLN A 65 -14.70 -13.16 -9.47
C GLN A 65 -13.91 -12.47 -10.60
N PHE A 66 -13.05 -11.49 -10.29
CA PHE A 66 -12.18 -10.86 -11.29
C PHE A 66 -11.26 -11.88 -12.00
N PHE A 67 -10.66 -12.82 -11.26
CA PHE A 67 -9.82 -13.86 -11.85
C PHE A 67 -10.63 -14.90 -12.64
N ALA A 68 -11.88 -15.17 -12.27
CA ALA A 68 -12.78 -15.99 -13.06
C ALA A 68 -13.10 -15.36 -14.42
N HIS A 69 -13.32 -14.04 -14.45
CA HIS A 69 -13.47 -13.28 -15.71
C HIS A 69 -12.18 -13.30 -16.55
N LEU A 70 -11.02 -13.17 -15.91
CA LEU A 70 -9.74 -13.31 -16.60
C LEU A 70 -9.62 -14.71 -17.23
N ALA A 71 -10.02 -15.77 -16.53
CA ALA A 71 -9.98 -17.13 -17.05
C ALA A 71 -10.85 -17.29 -18.31
N GLU A 72 -12.07 -16.74 -18.34
CA GLU A 72 -12.89 -16.70 -19.56
C GLU A 72 -12.18 -15.97 -20.72
N TRP A 73 -11.51 -14.86 -20.40
CA TRP A 73 -10.71 -14.13 -21.39
C TRP A 73 -9.53 -14.95 -21.91
N ARG A 74 -8.89 -15.75 -21.07
CA ARG A 74 -7.77 -16.62 -21.48
C ARG A 74 -8.18 -17.68 -22.50
N GLU A 75 -9.44 -18.10 -22.53
CA GLU A 75 -9.96 -19.00 -23.58
C GLU A 75 -10.09 -18.29 -24.96
N LYS A 76 -10.21 -16.96 -24.95
CA LYS A 76 -10.42 -16.12 -26.15
C LYS A 76 -9.16 -15.40 -26.61
N PHE A 77 -8.23 -15.14 -25.69
CA PHE A 77 -7.01 -14.39 -25.88
C PHE A 77 -5.85 -14.97 -25.05
N ASP A 78 -4.87 -15.54 -25.73
CA ASP A 78 -3.66 -16.16 -25.17
C ASP A 78 -2.45 -15.21 -25.15
N GLY A 79 -2.64 -13.94 -25.53
CA GLY A 79 -1.59 -12.92 -25.53
C GLY A 79 -1.20 -12.48 -24.12
N LYS A 80 -0.17 -11.62 -24.05
CA LYS A 80 0.35 -11.11 -22.77
C LYS A 80 -0.69 -10.26 -22.03
N GLY A 81 -0.66 -10.32 -20.70
CA GLY A 81 -1.51 -9.52 -19.83
C GLY A 81 -0.74 -8.54 -18.96
N ILE A 82 -1.40 -7.48 -18.52
CA ILE A 82 -0.94 -6.59 -17.44
C ILE A 82 -2.07 -6.41 -16.42
N SER A 83 -1.75 -6.15 -15.16
CA SER A 83 -2.74 -5.67 -14.17
C SER A 83 -2.61 -4.16 -13.96
N PHE A 84 -3.70 -3.48 -13.66
CA PHE A 84 -3.72 -2.09 -13.23
C PHE A 84 -3.97 -2.03 -11.71
N GLU A 85 -3.00 -1.52 -10.95
CA GLU A 85 -2.96 -1.59 -9.48
C GLU A 85 -2.76 -0.20 -8.86
N TYR A 86 -2.94 -0.11 -7.54
CA TYR A 86 -2.95 1.13 -6.75
C TYR A 86 -2.15 0.97 -5.44
N HIS A 87 -1.10 0.13 -5.42
CA HIS A 87 -0.29 -0.07 -4.20
C HIS A 87 0.29 1.27 -3.71
N PHE A 88 0.68 2.14 -4.64
CA PHE A 88 1.34 3.42 -4.40
C PHE A 88 0.40 4.63 -4.32
N TRP A 89 -0.93 4.41 -4.21
CA TRP A 89 -1.91 5.47 -4.04
C TRP A 89 -2.28 5.69 -2.57
N ARG A 90 -3.46 5.25 -2.13
CA ARG A 90 -3.92 5.43 -0.74
C ARG A 90 -3.38 4.38 0.21
N ALA A 91 -3.22 3.13 -0.26
CA ALA A 91 -2.71 2.03 0.55
C ALA A 91 -1.33 2.35 1.13
N PHE A 92 -0.47 3.00 0.33
CA PHE A 92 0.85 3.47 0.72
C PHE A 92 0.87 4.26 2.03
N TYR A 93 -0.12 5.13 2.29
CA TYR A 93 -0.16 5.94 3.51
C TYR A 93 -0.68 5.21 4.74
N ASN A 94 -1.26 4.01 4.57
CA ASN A 94 -1.68 3.17 5.68
C ASN A 94 -0.55 2.23 6.13
N ASP A 95 0.46 1.99 5.28
CA ASP A 95 1.67 1.25 5.64
C ASP A 95 2.79 2.22 6.03
N ILE A 96 2.88 2.53 7.32
CA ILE A 96 3.75 3.59 7.86
C ILE A 96 5.23 3.30 7.62
N THR A 97 5.60 2.03 7.48
CA THR A 97 6.98 1.58 7.30
C THR A 97 7.30 1.22 5.85
N GLY A 98 6.27 0.90 5.07
CA GLY A 98 6.36 0.38 3.70
C GLY A 98 6.65 -1.12 3.63
N LEU A 99 6.84 -1.80 4.77
CA LEU A 99 7.26 -3.21 4.83
C LEU A 99 6.13 -4.18 4.46
N ARG A 100 4.88 -3.85 4.79
CA ARG A 100 3.71 -4.71 4.51
C ARG A 100 3.41 -4.76 3.03
N LEU A 101 3.35 -3.59 2.39
CA LEU A 101 3.18 -3.48 0.96
C LEU A 101 4.39 -4.05 0.21
N ALA A 102 5.61 -3.84 0.71
CA ALA A 102 6.80 -4.45 0.11
C ALA A 102 6.69 -5.98 0.09
N ARG A 103 6.27 -6.61 1.19
CA ARG A 103 6.05 -8.06 1.24
C ARG A 103 4.93 -8.49 0.30
N LEU A 104 3.80 -7.79 0.36
CA LEU A 104 2.65 -8.07 -0.49
C LEU A 104 3.00 -8.02 -1.98
N LEU A 105 3.80 -7.06 -2.41
CA LEU A 105 4.21 -6.89 -3.81
C LEU A 105 5.04 -8.08 -4.32
N VAL A 106 5.85 -8.73 -3.47
CA VAL A 106 6.58 -9.95 -3.86
C VAL A 106 5.57 -11.07 -4.16
N ASP A 107 4.57 -11.24 -3.31
CA ASP A 107 3.54 -12.26 -3.46
C ASP A 107 2.61 -11.97 -4.65
N ASP A 108 2.21 -10.71 -4.82
CA ASP A 108 1.32 -10.28 -5.89
C ASP A 108 1.99 -10.42 -7.27
N VAL A 109 3.27 -10.08 -7.41
CA VAL A 109 4.01 -10.27 -8.67
C VAL A 109 4.04 -11.74 -9.07
N ARG A 110 4.27 -12.65 -8.12
CA ARG A 110 4.30 -14.09 -8.38
C ARG A 110 2.91 -14.62 -8.72
N THR A 111 1.91 -14.28 -7.93
CA THR A 111 0.53 -14.72 -8.14
C THR A 111 0.01 -14.22 -9.49
N TYR A 112 0.26 -12.96 -9.85
CA TYR A 112 -0.10 -12.46 -11.18
C TYR A 112 0.58 -13.23 -12.30
N LYS A 113 1.84 -13.62 -12.12
CA LYS A 113 2.55 -14.43 -13.11
C LYS A 113 1.88 -15.80 -13.33
N GLU A 114 1.39 -16.44 -12.28
CA GLU A 114 0.63 -17.70 -12.35
C GLU A 114 -0.63 -17.52 -13.23
N TYR A 115 -1.34 -16.39 -13.12
CA TYR A 115 -2.48 -16.05 -13.99
C TYR A 115 -2.11 -15.56 -15.41
N GLY A 116 -0.85 -15.70 -15.81
CA GLY A 116 -0.35 -15.24 -17.11
C GLY A 116 -0.32 -13.71 -17.27
N ILE A 117 -0.37 -12.96 -16.17
CA ILE A 117 -0.17 -11.51 -16.17
C ILE A 117 1.34 -11.26 -16.11
N ASP A 118 1.87 -10.58 -17.11
CA ASP A 118 3.31 -10.40 -17.32
C ASP A 118 3.84 -9.07 -16.78
N GLY A 119 2.96 -8.22 -16.25
CA GLY A 119 3.29 -6.89 -15.79
C GLY A 119 2.22 -6.31 -14.90
N ILE A 120 2.63 -5.37 -14.07
CA ILE A 120 1.73 -4.55 -13.26
C ILE A 120 1.95 -3.11 -13.72
N LEU A 121 0.87 -2.36 -13.88
CA LEU A 121 0.87 -0.93 -14.12
C LEU A 121 0.30 -0.28 -12.87
N GLU A 122 1.16 0.41 -12.12
CA GLU A 122 0.78 1.07 -10.87
C GLU A 122 0.27 2.48 -11.14
N ASP A 123 -0.87 2.81 -10.55
CA ASP A 123 -1.28 4.19 -10.28
C ASP A 123 -0.86 4.59 -8.86
N GLY A 124 -0.48 5.85 -8.71
CA GLY A 124 0.04 6.35 -7.45
C GLY A 124 0.82 7.65 -7.58
N THR A 125 1.30 8.12 -6.44
CA THR A 125 2.18 9.29 -6.43
C THR A 125 3.58 8.92 -6.90
N GLN A 126 4.23 9.84 -7.62
CA GLN A 126 5.66 9.74 -7.94
C GLN A 126 6.56 10.01 -6.72
N ARG A 127 5.98 10.46 -5.60
CA ARG A 127 6.64 10.81 -4.35
C ARG A 127 6.35 9.74 -3.28
N CYS A 128 6.58 8.47 -3.62
CA CYS A 128 6.33 7.29 -2.77
C CYS A 128 7.63 6.69 -2.18
N PHE A 129 8.49 7.55 -1.63
CA PHE A 129 9.82 7.16 -1.12
C PHE A 129 10.04 7.51 0.35
N PHE A 130 9.00 8.02 1.03
CA PHE A 130 9.05 8.39 2.44
C PHE A 130 8.40 7.29 3.29
N PRO A 131 9.05 6.82 4.37
CA PRO A 131 10.38 7.24 4.85
C PRO A 131 11.54 6.55 4.13
N THR A 132 11.25 5.48 3.39
CA THR A 132 12.21 4.78 2.55
C THR A 132 11.54 4.40 1.23
N GLY A 133 12.34 4.14 0.21
CA GLY A 133 11.89 3.61 -1.07
C GLY A 133 11.70 2.09 -1.10
N ILE A 134 11.65 1.41 0.05
CA ILE A 134 11.63 -0.06 0.11
C ILE A 134 10.49 -0.66 -0.71
N THR A 135 9.28 -0.11 -0.62
CA THR A 135 8.10 -0.63 -1.32
C THR A 135 8.30 -0.59 -2.85
N LEU A 136 8.78 0.54 -3.38
CA LEU A 136 9.04 0.67 -4.82
C LEU A 136 10.26 -0.14 -5.25
N TYR A 137 11.29 -0.21 -4.42
CA TYR A 137 12.48 -1.04 -4.66
C TYR A 137 12.09 -2.51 -4.78
N THR A 138 11.31 -3.01 -3.83
CA THR A 138 10.85 -4.40 -3.81
C THR A 138 9.97 -4.72 -5.00
N TYR A 139 9.06 -3.82 -5.39
CA TYR A 139 8.29 -3.96 -6.61
C TYR A 139 9.19 -4.09 -7.86
N ALA A 140 10.16 -3.19 -8.02
CA ALA A 140 11.07 -3.23 -9.16
C ALA A 140 11.94 -4.49 -9.16
N ARG A 141 12.46 -4.89 -7.99
CA ARG A 141 13.34 -6.05 -7.85
C ARG A 141 12.60 -7.37 -8.06
N SER A 142 11.38 -7.53 -7.54
CA SER A 142 10.58 -8.73 -7.73
C SER A 142 10.11 -8.90 -9.18
N MET A 143 9.79 -7.80 -9.87
CA MET A 143 9.49 -7.80 -11.30
C MET A 143 10.71 -8.14 -12.17
N PHE A 144 11.92 -7.76 -11.74
CA PHE A 144 13.15 -8.07 -12.44
C PHE A 144 13.60 -9.52 -12.23
N ASP A 145 13.52 -10.02 -10.99
CA ASP A 145 13.91 -11.38 -10.62
C ASP A 145 12.97 -11.96 -9.56
N MET A 146 12.02 -12.79 -10.01
CA MET A 146 11.02 -13.42 -9.14
C MET A 146 11.57 -14.53 -8.24
N SER A 147 12.84 -14.95 -8.44
CA SER A 147 13.48 -15.98 -7.61
C SER A 147 13.90 -15.45 -6.23
N LEU A 148 14.06 -14.13 -6.10
CA LEU A 148 14.44 -13.48 -4.85
C LEU A 148 13.32 -13.55 -3.82
N SER A 149 13.65 -13.88 -2.58
CA SER A 149 12.71 -13.76 -1.46
C SER A 149 12.53 -12.29 -1.05
N TYR A 150 11.47 -12.01 -0.28
CA TYR A 150 11.30 -10.70 0.33
C TYR A 150 12.49 -10.35 1.23
N GLU A 151 12.96 -11.33 2.00
CA GLU A 151 14.08 -11.19 2.92
C GLU A 151 15.39 -10.83 2.19
N ASP A 152 15.67 -11.46 1.03
CA ASP A 152 16.85 -11.13 0.21
C ASP A 152 16.82 -9.66 -0.26
N ILE A 153 15.65 -9.18 -0.71
CA ILE A 153 15.48 -7.83 -1.22
C ILE A 153 15.59 -6.78 -0.10
N VAL A 154 15.01 -7.07 1.07
CA VAL A 154 15.09 -6.19 2.24
C VAL A 154 16.53 -6.06 2.72
N GLU A 155 17.25 -7.18 2.85
CA GLU A 155 18.66 -7.17 3.25
C GLU A 155 19.47 -6.32 2.26
N GLU A 156 19.35 -6.58 0.96
CA GLU A 156 20.02 -5.81 -0.09
C GLU A 156 19.71 -4.30 -0.01
N TYR A 157 18.43 -3.93 0.15
CA TYR A 157 18.00 -2.54 0.21
C TYR A 157 18.53 -1.82 1.46
N PHE A 158 18.31 -2.41 2.64
CA PHE A 158 18.67 -1.77 3.90
C PHE A 158 20.20 -1.70 4.05
N GLU A 159 20.96 -2.70 3.60
CA GLU A 159 22.43 -2.63 3.53
C GLU A 159 22.89 -1.45 2.69
N CYS A 160 22.34 -1.29 1.49
CA CYS A 160 22.67 -0.16 0.62
C CYS A 160 22.26 1.19 1.23
N ALA A 161 21.11 1.24 1.90
CA ALA A 161 20.54 2.48 2.42
C ALA A 161 21.16 2.92 3.75
N PHE A 162 21.66 2.01 4.59
CA PHE A 162 22.07 2.30 5.96
C PHE A 162 23.44 1.73 6.36
N GLY A 163 24.13 1.02 5.45
CA GLY A 163 25.46 0.47 5.69
C GLY A 163 25.48 -0.58 6.79
N GLU A 164 26.59 -0.70 7.53
CA GLU A 164 26.78 -1.73 8.57
C GLU A 164 25.72 -1.70 9.69
N ALA A 165 25.10 -0.53 9.91
CA ALA A 165 24.07 -0.36 10.94
C ALA A 165 22.66 -0.74 10.47
N TRP A 166 22.51 -1.25 9.24
CA TRP A 166 21.20 -1.47 8.63
C TRP A 166 20.26 -2.33 9.47
N ARG A 167 20.76 -3.37 10.13
CA ARG A 167 19.94 -4.24 10.98
C ARG A 167 19.30 -3.47 12.13
N LYS A 168 20.04 -2.53 12.74
CA LYS A 168 19.51 -1.66 13.81
C LYS A 168 18.37 -0.77 13.29
N PHE A 169 18.51 -0.22 12.08
CA PHE A 169 17.43 0.57 11.46
C PHE A 169 16.24 -0.30 11.10
N TYR A 170 16.46 -1.48 10.52
CA TYR A 170 15.41 -2.41 10.15
C TYR A 170 14.62 -2.91 11.36
N ASP A 171 15.29 -3.21 12.47
CA ASP A 171 14.64 -3.61 13.73
C ASP A 171 13.68 -2.50 14.24
N ILE A 172 14.09 -1.23 14.18
CA ILE A 172 13.21 -0.10 14.51
C ILE A 172 11.99 -0.04 13.58
N PHE A 173 12.17 -0.32 12.29
CA PHE A 173 11.05 -0.37 11.34
C PHE A 173 10.09 -1.51 11.67
N LEU A 174 10.59 -2.68 12.06
CA LEU A 174 9.74 -3.79 12.50
C LEU A 174 8.94 -3.45 13.76
N GLU A 175 9.57 -2.78 14.74
CA GLU A 175 8.88 -2.33 15.95
C GLU A 175 7.80 -1.27 15.64
N LEU A 176 8.06 -0.36 14.70
CA LEU A 176 7.06 0.60 14.23
C LEU A 176 5.93 -0.07 13.44
N ASP A 177 6.22 -1.09 12.63
CA ASP A 177 5.20 -1.87 11.90
C ASP A 177 4.26 -2.60 12.87
N GLU A 178 4.80 -3.13 13.97
CA GLU A 178 4.00 -3.75 15.02
C GLU A 178 3.15 -2.72 15.79
N ALA A 179 3.74 -1.55 16.11
CA ALA A 179 3.04 -0.49 16.82
C ALA A 179 1.90 0.11 15.98
N PHE A 180 2.15 0.36 14.69
CA PHE A 180 1.17 0.82 13.70
C PHE A 180 0.54 -0.37 12.95
N ASP A 181 -0.14 -1.24 13.70
CA ASP A 181 -0.80 -2.44 13.16
C ASP A 181 -1.57 -2.15 11.88
N TYR A 182 -1.10 -2.71 10.77
CA TYR A 182 -1.62 -2.39 9.44
C TYR A 182 -3.13 -2.63 9.31
N GLN A 183 -3.69 -3.66 9.95
CA GLN A 183 -5.13 -3.94 9.93
C GLN A 183 -5.92 -2.86 10.69
N PHE A 184 -5.35 -2.27 11.73
CA PHE A 184 -5.91 -1.09 12.35
C PHE A 184 -5.81 0.12 11.41
N MET A 185 -4.66 0.34 10.79
CA MET A 185 -4.44 1.47 9.88
C MET A 185 -5.39 1.44 8.68
N VAL A 186 -5.71 0.25 8.14
CA VAL A 186 -6.70 0.08 7.06
C VAL A 186 -8.16 -0.03 7.55
N ARG A 187 -8.42 0.31 8.82
CA ARG A 187 -9.77 0.40 9.41
C ARG A 187 -10.53 -0.92 9.54
N ARG A 188 -9.83 -2.00 9.92
CA ARG A 188 -10.41 -3.34 10.12
C ARG A 188 -10.43 -3.81 11.58
N LYS A 189 -9.97 -2.99 12.53
CA LYS A 189 -9.81 -3.38 13.94
C LYS A 189 -10.56 -2.50 14.95
N SER A 190 -11.70 -1.92 14.58
CA SER A 190 -12.59 -1.31 15.58
C SER A 190 -13.29 -2.41 16.39
N VAL A 191 -13.36 -2.25 17.72
CA VAL A 191 -14.10 -3.16 18.61
C VAL A 191 -15.53 -2.70 18.86
N ASP A 192 -15.83 -1.40 18.65
CA ASP A 192 -17.19 -0.84 18.66
C ASP A 192 -17.26 0.42 17.79
N GLU A 193 -17.73 0.24 16.54
CA GLU A 193 -17.86 1.34 15.58
C GLU A 193 -18.88 2.42 15.97
N ARG A 194 -19.74 2.15 16.96
CA ARG A 194 -20.69 3.15 17.48
C ARG A 194 -19.99 4.21 18.32
N VAL A 195 -18.83 3.87 18.88
CA VAL A 195 -18.00 4.80 19.66
C VAL A 195 -17.11 5.61 18.72
N SER A 196 -16.40 4.92 17.83
CA SER A 196 -15.61 5.53 16.76
C SER A 196 -15.31 4.48 15.68
N THR A 197 -15.14 4.92 14.44
CA THR A 197 -14.78 4.06 13.29
C THR A 197 -13.49 3.26 13.49
N LEU A 198 -12.68 3.63 14.48
CA LEU A 198 -11.43 2.97 14.85
C LEU A 198 -11.31 2.77 16.37
N TYR A 199 -12.42 2.68 17.10
CA TYR A 199 -12.37 2.49 18.55
C TYR A 199 -11.66 1.17 18.90
N ASN A 200 -10.49 1.26 19.53
CA ASN A 200 -9.71 0.11 20.00
C ASN A 200 -8.74 0.55 21.12
N PRO A 201 -9.19 0.64 22.38
CA PRO A 201 -8.37 1.10 23.50
C PRO A 201 -7.13 0.23 23.77
N GLU A 202 -7.16 -1.06 23.42
CA GLU A 202 -5.99 -1.93 23.56
C GLU A 202 -4.91 -1.57 22.54
N HIS A 203 -5.30 -1.26 21.29
CA HIS A 203 -4.35 -0.80 20.29
C HIS A 203 -3.77 0.59 20.61
N ALA A 204 -4.53 1.45 21.32
CA ALA A 204 -3.99 2.73 21.81
C ALA A 204 -2.71 2.54 22.65
N LYS A 205 -2.63 1.47 23.46
CA LYS A 205 -1.43 1.14 24.26
C LYS A 205 -0.24 0.73 23.40
N SER A 206 -0.47 0.12 22.24
CA SER A 206 0.60 -0.16 21.27
C SER A 206 1.17 1.13 20.70
N LEU A 207 0.29 2.08 20.36
CA LEU A 207 0.68 3.40 19.84
C LEU A 207 1.44 4.25 20.87
N GLU A 208 1.15 4.09 22.17
CA GLU A 208 1.90 4.78 23.24
C GLU A 208 3.40 4.42 23.25
N LYS A 209 3.78 3.24 22.75
CA LYS A 209 5.20 2.82 22.63
C LYS A 209 5.96 3.55 21.53
N VAL A 210 5.25 4.17 20.56
CA VAL A 210 5.87 4.82 19.40
C VAL A 210 6.90 5.86 19.85
N LYS A 211 6.62 6.61 20.93
CA LYS A 211 7.54 7.64 21.41
C LYS A 211 8.90 7.07 21.83
N GLU A 212 8.91 5.95 22.55
CA GLU A 212 10.14 5.28 22.96
C GLU A 212 10.91 4.75 21.74
N ILE A 213 10.19 4.18 20.77
CA ILE A 213 10.78 3.67 19.53
C ILE A 213 11.44 4.81 18.73
N THR A 214 10.75 5.94 18.56
CA THR A 214 11.28 7.10 17.82
C THR A 214 12.41 7.81 18.56
N GLU A 215 12.48 7.74 19.90
CA GLU A 215 13.62 8.24 20.68
C GLU A 215 14.88 7.41 20.41
N ARG A 216 14.77 6.08 20.36
CA ARG A 216 15.89 5.22 19.93
C ARG A 216 16.26 5.46 18.48
N LEU A 217 15.28 5.66 17.60
CA LEU A 217 15.53 6.04 16.20
C LEU A 217 16.35 7.34 16.10
N ARG A 218 15.99 8.39 16.86
CA ARG A 218 16.73 9.66 16.89
C ARG A 218 18.16 9.49 17.40
N ALA A 219 18.37 8.62 18.39
CA ALA A 219 19.71 8.31 18.87
C ALA A 219 20.56 7.65 17.76
N LEU A 220 19.98 6.70 17.03
CA LEU A 220 20.63 6.02 15.91
C LEU A 220 20.91 6.97 14.73
N ILE A 221 19.97 7.86 14.42
CA ILE A 221 20.15 8.93 13.41
C ILE A 221 21.36 9.81 13.77
N LYS A 222 21.50 10.19 15.04
CA LYS A 222 22.62 11.02 15.50
C LYS A 222 23.97 10.30 15.36
N GLU A 223 24.02 9.00 15.64
CA GLU A 223 25.22 8.16 15.47
C GLU A 223 25.65 8.07 14.00
N HIS A 224 24.69 7.99 13.09
CA HIS A 224 24.92 7.73 11.66
C HIS A 224 24.59 8.92 10.73
N TYR A 225 24.53 10.14 11.28
CA TYR A 225 24.03 11.33 10.57
C TYR A 225 24.79 11.68 9.28
N ASN A 226 26.08 11.35 9.27
CA ASN A 226 26.98 11.49 8.13
C ASN A 226 27.55 10.12 7.81
N ALA A 227 26.94 9.43 6.85
CA ALA A 227 27.46 8.17 6.34
C ALA A 227 28.54 8.43 5.28
N ASP A 228 29.41 7.43 5.06
CA ASP A 228 30.51 7.52 4.09
C ASP A 228 30.03 7.75 2.66
N TYR A 229 28.81 7.33 2.35
CA TYR A 229 28.19 7.49 1.05
C TYR A 229 26.97 8.42 1.11
N ARG A 230 26.74 9.14 0.01
CA ARG A 230 25.60 10.05 -0.14
C ARG A 230 24.26 9.36 0.11
N VAL A 231 24.11 8.11 -0.36
CA VAL A 231 22.86 7.34 -0.17
C VAL A 231 22.57 7.17 1.32
N GLY A 232 23.54 6.71 2.12
CA GLY A 232 23.39 6.57 3.57
C GLY A 232 23.05 7.88 4.27
N THR A 233 23.72 8.96 3.88
CA THR A 233 23.46 10.29 4.45
C THR A 233 22.03 10.76 4.16
N VAL A 234 21.54 10.57 2.93
CA VAL A 234 20.17 10.98 2.56
C VAL A 234 19.15 10.10 3.28
N SER A 235 19.33 8.78 3.29
CA SER A 235 18.44 7.83 3.96
C SER A 235 18.31 8.16 5.45
N VAL A 236 19.43 8.31 6.17
CA VAL A 236 19.42 8.58 7.61
C VAL A 236 18.80 9.94 7.94
N ARG A 237 19.10 11.00 7.17
CA ARG A 237 18.53 12.33 7.43
C ARG A 237 17.03 12.40 7.15
N LEU A 238 16.53 11.62 6.19
CA LEU A 238 15.08 11.55 5.94
C LEU A 238 14.34 10.99 7.17
N LEU A 239 15.00 10.13 7.96
CA LEU A 239 14.41 9.56 9.17
C LEU A 239 14.20 10.58 10.30
N GLU A 240 14.80 11.77 10.25
CA GLU A 240 14.49 12.85 11.20
C GLU A 240 13.03 13.28 11.08
N TYR A 241 12.59 13.51 9.84
CA TYR A 241 11.21 13.87 9.52
C TYR A 241 10.27 12.69 9.77
N TYR A 242 10.72 11.47 9.51
CA TYR A 242 9.95 10.26 9.80
C TYR A 242 9.71 10.06 11.30
N ALA A 243 10.72 10.25 12.14
CA ALA A 243 10.55 10.14 13.59
C ALA A 243 9.53 11.15 14.14
N GLU A 244 9.55 12.38 13.61
CA GLU A 244 8.52 13.40 13.94
C GLU A 244 7.14 13.03 13.37
N TYR A 245 7.08 12.52 12.14
CA TYR A 245 5.85 12.04 11.52
C TYR A 245 5.20 10.93 12.36
N CYS A 246 5.96 9.90 12.77
CA CYS A 246 5.46 8.81 13.61
C CYS A 246 4.94 9.31 14.96
N ASP A 247 5.66 10.20 15.64
CA ASP A 247 5.21 10.75 16.92
C ASP A 247 3.86 11.47 16.79
N LEU A 248 3.74 12.34 15.78
CA LEU A 248 2.53 13.12 15.54
C LEU A 248 1.37 12.25 15.02
N LEU A 249 1.68 11.22 14.25
CA LEU A 249 0.69 10.25 13.78
C LEU A 249 0.13 9.46 14.97
N ALA A 250 1.00 8.97 15.87
CA ALA A 250 0.56 8.30 17.10
C ALA A 250 -0.27 9.25 17.99
N ASP A 251 0.14 10.51 18.16
CA ASP A 251 -0.62 11.53 18.91
C ASP A 251 -2.03 11.75 18.35
N ALA A 252 -2.24 11.56 17.04
CA ALA A 252 -3.55 11.61 16.41
C ALA A 252 -4.35 10.31 16.55
N TYR A 253 -3.71 9.15 16.39
CA TYR A 253 -4.40 7.86 16.43
C TYR A 253 -4.73 7.36 17.84
N ILE A 254 -3.98 7.73 18.88
CA ILE A 254 -4.29 7.36 20.28
C ILE A 254 -5.68 7.86 20.69
N PRO A 255 -6.02 9.16 20.60
CA PRO A 255 -7.36 9.62 20.93
C PRO A 255 -8.42 9.04 20.00
N LYS A 256 -8.09 8.77 18.72
CA LYS A 256 -9.01 8.10 17.78
C LYS A 256 -9.38 6.70 18.28
N ALA A 257 -8.37 5.92 18.67
CA ALA A 257 -8.52 4.59 19.22
C ALA A 257 -9.27 4.58 20.57
N GLN A 258 -9.24 5.68 21.32
CA GLN A 258 -9.96 5.87 22.56
C GLN A 258 -11.38 6.45 22.39
N GLY A 259 -11.81 6.75 21.15
CA GLY A 259 -13.14 7.29 20.86
C GLY A 259 -13.25 8.82 21.00
N ASN A 260 -12.13 9.52 21.14
CA ASN A 260 -12.09 10.99 21.17
C ASN A 260 -11.79 11.55 19.78
N ASP A 261 -12.78 11.47 18.89
CA ASP A 261 -12.65 11.90 17.49
C ASP A 261 -12.31 13.39 17.34
N ALA A 262 -12.80 14.25 18.25
CA ALA A 262 -12.52 15.68 18.21
C ALA A 262 -11.04 15.98 18.46
N LEU A 263 -10.47 15.38 19.51
CA LEU A 263 -9.03 15.53 19.80
C LEU A 263 -8.18 14.86 18.71
N ALA A 264 -8.59 13.70 18.20
CA ALA A 264 -7.91 13.05 17.10
C ALA A 264 -7.81 13.93 15.85
N LEU A 265 -8.90 14.60 15.48
CA LEU A 265 -8.91 15.53 14.35
C LEU A 265 -8.02 16.75 14.61
N GLU A 266 -8.03 17.31 15.82
CA GLU A 266 -7.13 18.40 16.19
C GLU A 266 -5.65 18.00 16.03
N ARG A 267 -5.27 16.83 16.56
CA ARG A 267 -3.90 16.30 16.45
C ARG A 267 -3.51 15.94 15.03
N PHE A 268 -4.44 15.40 14.24
CA PHE A 268 -4.21 15.17 12.82
C PHE A 268 -3.99 16.48 12.05
N ASN A 269 -4.77 17.53 12.32
CA ASN A 269 -4.54 18.84 11.71
C ASN A 269 -3.16 19.40 12.08
N HIS A 270 -2.71 19.17 13.32
CA HIS A 270 -1.36 19.54 13.74
C HIS A 270 -0.26 18.77 12.98
N LEU A 271 -0.42 17.45 12.79
CA LEU A 271 0.44 16.64 11.92
C LEU A 271 0.51 17.24 10.51
N VAL A 272 -0.64 17.51 9.90
CA VAL A 272 -0.74 18.06 8.53
C VAL A 272 -0.01 19.40 8.44
N GLU A 273 -0.26 20.32 9.36
CA GLU A 273 0.45 21.61 9.40
C GLU A 273 1.96 21.42 9.53
N ARG A 274 2.39 20.54 10.44
CA ARG A 274 3.79 20.32 10.73
C ARG A 274 4.54 19.73 9.55
N MET A 275 3.96 18.73 8.88
CA MET A 275 4.53 18.15 7.67
C MET A 275 4.53 19.14 6.50
N GLY A 276 3.52 20.02 6.41
CA GLY A 276 3.49 21.10 5.42
C GLY A 276 4.64 22.09 5.58
N ARG A 277 5.07 22.38 6.82
CA ARG A 277 6.26 23.22 7.08
C ARG A 277 7.57 22.57 6.62
N HIS A 278 7.58 21.24 6.50
CA HIS A 278 8.74 20.47 6.03
C HIS A 278 8.72 20.20 4.52
N GLU A 279 7.64 20.57 3.81
CA GLU A 279 7.40 20.15 2.43
C GLU A 279 8.58 20.45 1.50
N VAL A 280 9.17 21.65 1.57
CA VAL A 280 10.34 22.02 0.74
C VAL A 280 11.54 21.05 0.94
N ALA A 281 11.69 20.48 2.13
CA ALA A 281 12.78 19.55 2.43
C ALA A 281 12.49 18.12 1.95
N ILE A 282 11.22 17.69 1.93
CA ILE A 282 10.84 16.29 1.72
C ILE A 282 9.94 16.03 0.50
N GLU A 283 9.52 17.05 -0.24
CA GLU A 283 8.57 16.94 -1.37
C GLU A 283 9.04 16.01 -2.50
N LYS A 284 10.34 15.71 -2.57
CA LYS A 284 10.89 14.73 -3.52
C LYS A 284 10.51 13.29 -3.17
N TYR A 285 10.19 13.04 -1.91
CA TYR A 285 9.97 11.71 -1.34
C TYR A 285 8.56 11.52 -0.79
N PHE A 286 7.85 12.61 -0.52
CA PHE A 286 6.57 12.62 0.19
C PHE A 286 5.55 13.53 -0.49
N ASP A 287 4.35 13.00 -0.75
CA ASP A 287 3.22 13.77 -1.26
C ASP A 287 2.33 14.21 -0.09
N HIS A 288 2.55 15.43 0.38
CA HIS A 288 1.82 15.98 1.53
C HIS A 288 0.30 16.07 1.29
N THR A 289 -0.10 16.46 0.07
CA THR A 289 -1.51 16.59 -0.29
C THR A 289 -2.19 15.23 -0.35
N LEU A 290 -1.55 14.24 -0.98
CA LEU A 290 -2.13 12.91 -1.07
C LEU A 290 -2.19 12.22 0.28
N MET A 291 -1.13 12.32 1.11
CA MET A 291 -1.14 11.83 2.50
C MET A 291 -2.32 12.44 3.27
N THR A 292 -2.45 13.77 3.20
CA THR A 292 -3.52 14.49 3.90
C THR A 292 -4.88 13.97 3.47
N ASN A 293 -5.13 13.83 2.17
CA ASN A 293 -6.42 13.38 1.66
C ASN A 293 -6.71 11.91 2.00
N ALA A 294 -5.69 11.03 1.90
CA ALA A 294 -5.82 9.61 2.22
C ALA A 294 -6.15 9.39 3.70
N LEU A 295 -5.45 10.08 4.60
CA LEU A 295 -5.64 9.92 6.04
C LEU A 295 -6.81 10.73 6.61
N ARG A 296 -7.18 11.86 6.00
CA ARG A 296 -8.28 12.72 6.49
C ARG A 296 -9.61 11.98 6.60
N VAL A 297 -9.84 10.98 5.76
CA VAL A 297 -11.07 10.14 5.83
C VAL A 297 -11.21 9.45 7.19
N VAL A 298 -10.09 9.15 7.87
CA VAL A 298 -10.06 8.52 9.18
C VAL A 298 -10.53 9.48 10.28
N PHE A 299 -10.13 10.74 10.18
CA PHE A 299 -10.29 11.74 11.24
C PHE A 299 -11.54 12.60 11.08
N VAL A 300 -12.11 12.71 9.88
CA VAL A 300 -13.30 13.53 9.61
C VAL A 300 -14.61 12.71 9.63
N ASN A 301 -14.54 11.40 9.40
CA ASN A 301 -15.74 10.54 9.41
C ASN A 301 -16.23 10.30 10.85
N MET A 302 -17.03 11.24 11.36
CA MET A 302 -17.89 11.03 12.53
C MET A 302 -19.04 10.11 12.10
N VAL A 303 -18.93 8.81 12.42
CA VAL A 303 -19.98 7.77 12.26
C VAL A 303 -21.01 8.07 11.15
N THR A 304 -20.56 8.11 9.90
CA THR A 304 -21.45 8.01 8.74
C THR A 304 -20.95 6.88 7.86
N HIS A 305 -21.68 5.77 7.85
CA HIS A 305 -21.46 4.66 6.92
C HIS A 305 -21.48 5.18 5.49
N ASN A 306 -20.38 5.03 4.76
CA ASN A 306 -20.36 5.12 3.31
C ASN A 306 -19.49 3.98 2.77
N GLU A 307 -20.16 2.96 2.25
CA GLU A 307 -19.61 1.71 1.69
C GLU A 307 -18.84 1.89 0.37
N TYR A 308 -18.41 3.11 0.02
CA TYR A 308 -17.83 3.41 -1.29
C TYR A 308 -16.47 4.11 -1.26
N MET A 309 -15.83 4.22 -0.09
CA MET A 309 -14.55 4.93 0.05
C MET A 309 -13.32 4.00 0.08
N ASP A 310 -13.49 2.71 -0.19
CA ASP A 310 -12.39 1.72 -0.31
C ASP A 310 -11.90 1.55 -1.76
N VAL A 311 -12.07 2.59 -2.59
CA VAL A 311 -11.30 2.77 -3.84
C VAL A 311 -10.34 3.93 -3.63
#